data_AF-A0A3P1YPD9-F1
#
_entry.id   AF-A0A3P1YPD9-F1
#
_cell.length_a   1.000
_cell.length_b   1.000
_cell.length_c   1.000
_cell.angle_alpha   90.00
_cell.angle_beta   90.00
_cell.angle_gamma   90.00
#
_symmetry.space_group_name_H-M   'P 1'
#
loop_
_entity.id
_entity.type
_entity.pdbx_description
1 polymer ?
#
loop_
_entity_poly.entity_id
_entity_poly.type
_entity_poly.pdbx_seq_one_letter_code
_entity_poly.pdbx_strand_id
1 'polypeptide(L)'
;MGMLVAFIISLILCFFVVRGAYRKQCASSSGSRFKAVLVSGFLGIATFVVVNTLAAVTLIPEDSSTTATTGAAFDGVTVDKFKQLYNDDLEGIATSGKATSTIRIKSVKQGNNTVEFAINSSVNGRARVDKDGKISELLWRVSKPNSDSLLSMAVAVEVLDASSERDTVIAQLEQIVKSDMQKAEFKTKRGEYYVSRDKSGHVSLLITPKY
;
A
#
# COMPACT_ATOMS: atom_id res chain seq x y z
N MET A 1 -18.06 -22.39 -3.16
CA MET A 1 -17.99 -23.71 -3.84
C MET A 1 -16.62 -24.01 -4.46
N GLY A 2 -15.85 -23.03 -4.96
CA GLY A 2 -14.54 -23.28 -5.61
C GLY A 2 -13.47 -23.95 -4.73
N MET A 3 -13.32 -23.55 -3.46
CA MET A 3 -12.31 -24.12 -2.55
C MET A 3 -12.52 -25.60 -2.25
N LEU A 4 -13.77 -26.04 -2.08
CA LEU A 4 -14.09 -27.44 -1.83
C LEU A 4 -13.74 -28.32 -3.04
N VAL A 5 -14.01 -27.82 -4.26
CA VAL A 5 -13.67 -28.51 -5.50
C VAL A 5 -12.16 -28.60 -5.70
N ALA A 6 -11.43 -27.50 -5.45
CA ALA A 6 -9.97 -27.49 -5.53
C ALA A 6 -9.32 -28.44 -4.49
N PHE A 7 -9.85 -28.47 -3.28
CA PHE A 7 -9.42 -29.38 -2.22
C PHE A 7 -9.63 -30.85 -2.64
N ILE A 8 -10.82 -31.20 -3.16
CA ILE A 8 -11.11 -32.56 -3.64
C ILE A 8 -10.18 -32.96 -4.81
N ILE A 9 -9.95 -32.06 -5.78
CA ILE A 9 -9.04 -32.32 -6.91
C ILE A 9 -7.60 -32.51 -6.41
N SER A 10 -7.16 -31.73 -5.41
CA SER A 10 -5.82 -31.85 -4.83
C SER A 10 -5.61 -33.21 -4.15
N LEU A 11 -6.62 -33.73 -3.43
CA LEU A 11 -6.57 -35.04 -2.80
C LEU A 11 -6.48 -36.16 -3.84
N ILE A 12 -7.23 -36.04 -4.94
CA ILE A 12 -7.20 -37.00 -6.05
C ILE A 12 -5.81 -36.99 -6.72
N LEU A 13 -5.25 -35.82 -7.02
CA LEU A 13 -3.91 -35.68 -7.60
C LEU A 13 -2.83 -36.24 -6.69
N CYS A 14 -2.85 -35.91 -5.39
CA CYS A 14 -1.92 -36.45 -4.40
C CYS A 14 -2.00 -37.97 -4.34
N PHE A 15 -3.20 -38.56 -4.37
CA PHE A 15 -3.36 -40.00 -4.37
C PHE A 15 -2.69 -40.66 -5.59
N PHE A 16 -2.87 -40.11 -6.80
CA PHE A 16 -2.24 -40.67 -8.00
C PHE A 16 -0.72 -40.49 -8.02
N VAL A 17 -0.22 -39.33 -7.57
CA VAL A 17 1.24 -39.06 -7.48
C VAL A 17 1.91 -39.97 -6.45
N VAL A 18 1.33 -40.10 -5.25
CA VAL A 18 1.84 -40.98 -4.19
C VAL A 18 1.82 -42.43 -4.65
N ARG A 19 0.72 -42.89 -5.25
CA ARG A 19 0.58 -44.26 -5.75
C ARG A 19 1.57 -44.57 -6.87
N GLY A 20 1.80 -43.62 -7.78
CA GLY A 20 2.79 -43.75 -8.86
C GLY A 20 4.23 -43.80 -8.35
N ALA A 21 4.59 -42.90 -7.44
CA ALA A 21 5.92 -42.86 -6.83
C ALA A 21 6.20 -44.09 -5.95
N TYR A 22 5.22 -44.53 -5.16
CA TYR A 22 5.31 -45.74 -4.34
C TYR A 22 5.53 -46.98 -5.20
N ARG A 23 4.79 -47.15 -6.30
CA ARG A 23 4.98 -48.28 -7.24
C ARG A 23 6.37 -48.27 -7.88
N LYS A 24 6.86 -47.09 -8.30
CA LYS A 24 8.21 -46.96 -8.87
C LYS A 24 9.31 -47.32 -7.86
N GLN A 25 9.16 -46.90 -6.61
CA GLN A 25 10.14 -47.19 -5.56
C GLN A 25 10.10 -48.64 -5.06
N CYS A 26 8.93 -49.28 -5.03
CA CYS A 26 8.83 -50.71 -4.76
C CYS A 26 9.42 -51.57 -5.89
N ALA A 27 9.40 -51.10 -7.14
CA ALA A 27 9.99 -51.81 -8.27
C ALA A 27 11.53 -51.67 -8.33
N SER A 28 12.08 -50.56 -7.81
CA SER A 28 13.51 -50.25 -7.90
C SER A 28 14.33 -50.58 -6.64
N SER A 29 13.71 -51.03 -5.56
CA SER A 29 14.38 -51.23 -4.26
C SER A 29 14.18 -52.63 -3.69
N SER A 30 15.27 -53.37 -3.53
CA SER A 30 15.34 -54.58 -2.69
C SER A 30 15.41 -54.24 -1.18
N GLY A 31 15.22 -52.98 -0.80
CA GLY A 31 15.35 -52.49 0.57
C GLY A 31 14.03 -51.93 1.11
N SER A 32 13.64 -52.45 2.29
CA SER A 32 12.69 -51.88 3.26
C SER A 32 11.56 -51.02 2.69
N ARG A 33 10.37 -51.61 2.59
CA ARG A 33 9.09 -50.94 2.22
C ARG A 33 8.86 -49.63 2.98
N PHE A 34 9.47 -49.46 4.15
CA PHE A 34 9.43 -48.26 4.96
C PHE A 34 10.04 -47.02 4.26
N LYS A 35 11.15 -47.17 3.53
CA LYS A 35 11.74 -46.06 2.76
C LYS A 35 10.84 -45.62 1.61
N ALA A 36 10.20 -46.57 0.93
CA ALA A 36 9.25 -46.27 -0.14
C ALA A 36 8.01 -45.54 0.38
N VAL A 37 7.50 -45.92 1.55
CA VAL A 37 6.40 -45.22 2.23
C VAL A 37 6.80 -43.79 2.60
N LEU A 38 7.99 -43.58 3.18
CA LEU A 38 8.45 -42.25 3.57
C LEU A 38 8.59 -41.31 2.38
N VAL A 39 9.32 -41.71 1.33
CA VAL A 39 9.57 -40.80 0.20
C VAL A 39 8.30 -40.52 -0.61
N SER A 40 7.43 -41.53 -0.80
CA SER A 40 6.13 -41.31 -1.45
C SER A 40 5.20 -40.44 -0.59
N GLY A 41 5.21 -40.60 0.74
CA GLY A 41 4.48 -39.76 1.68
C GLY A 41 4.92 -38.29 1.63
N PHE A 42 6.23 -38.04 1.69
CA PHE A 42 6.77 -36.68 1.56
C PHE A 42 6.42 -36.03 0.23
N LEU A 43 6.48 -36.78 -0.87
CA LEU A 43 6.11 -36.26 -2.19
C LEU A 43 4.61 -35.94 -2.27
N GLY A 44 3.76 -36.75 -1.64
CA GLY A 44 2.32 -36.50 -1.53
C GLY A 44 2.00 -35.23 -0.76
N ILE A 45 2.65 -35.03 0.39
CA ILE A 45 2.50 -33.82 1.22
C ILE A 45 3.00 -32.60 0.46
N ALA A 46 4.16 -32.66 -0.18
CA ALA A 46 4.71 -31.55 -0.97
C ALA A 46 3.77 -31.15 -2.11
N THR A 47 3.23 -32.14 -2.84
CA THR A 47 2.26 -31.89 -3.93
C THR A 47 0.97 -31.28 -3.37
N PHE A 48 0.50 -31.76 -2.22
CA PHE A 48 -0.71 -31.25 -1.57
C PHE A 48 -0.54 -29.78 -1.17
N VAL A 49 0.59 -29.44 -0.55
CA VAL A 49 0.91 -28.08 -0.14
C VAL A 49 1.00 -27.16 -1.35
N VAL A 50 1.74 -27.55 -2.40
CA VAL A 50 1.91 -26.70 -3.61
C VAL A 50 0.55 -26.44 -4.27
N VAL A 51 -0.26 -27.47 -4.50
CA VAL A 51 -1.55 -27.33 -5.19
C VAL A 51 -2.54 -26.53 -4.36
N ASN A 52 -2.64 -26.77 -3.04
CA ASN A 52 -3.54 -25.99 -2.19
C ASN A 52 -3.06 -24.55 -1.97
N THR A 53 -1.74 -24.30 -1.98
CA THR A 53 -1.20 -22.92 -1.92
C THR A 53 -1.51 -22.17 -3.20
N LEU A 54 -1.30 -22.77 -4.38
CA LEU A 54 -1.67 -22.17 -5.68
C LEU A 54 -3.18 -21.97 -5.83
N ALA A 55 -3.99 -22.94 -5.37
CA ALA A 55 -5.44 -22.81 -5.36
C ALA A 55 -5.89 -21.71 -4.37
N ALA A 56 -5.26 -21.58 -3.20
CA ALA A 56 -5.53 -20.48 -2.28
C ALA A 56 -5.16 -19.14 -2.92
N VAL A 57 -3.97 -19.00 -3.53
CA VAL A 57 -3.53 -17.78 -4.22
C VAL A 57 -4.48 -17.36 -5.35
N THR A 58 -5.12 -18.32 -6.02
CA THR A 58 -6.06 -18.05 -7.14
C THR A 58 -7.52 -17.92 -6.71
N LEU A 59 -7.88 -18.38 -5.50
CA LEU A 59 -9.26 -18.35 -4.97
C LEU A 59 -9.44 -17.41 -3.78
N ILE A 60 -8.38 -16.75 -3.31
CA ILE A 60 -8.48 -15.55 -2.48
C ILE A 60 -9.03 -14.44 -3.40
N PRO A 61 -10.27 -13.94 -3.22
CA PRO A 61 -10.57 -12.58 -3.64
C PRO A 61 -9.58 -11.69 -2.88
N GLU A 62 -8.96 -10.70 -3.52
CA GLU A 62 -7.96 -9.80 -2.93
C GLU A 62 -8.37 -9.23 -1.55
N ASP A 63 -8.18 -10.03 -0.50
CA ASP A 63 -8.32 -9.67 0.91
C ASP A 63 -7.01 -10.12 1.56
N SER A 64 -6.01 -9.25 1.43
CA SER A 64 -4.69 -9.41 2.04
C SER A 64 -4.63 -8.61 3.34
N SER A 65 -5.13 -9.21 4.42
CA SER A 65 -4.73 -8.84 5.77
C SER A 65 -3.28 -9.30 6.01
N THR A 66 -2.31 -8.44 5.74
CA THR A 66 -1.11 -8.15 6.55
C THR A 66 -0.07 -7.47 5.66
N THR A 67 0.40 -6.32 6.13
CA THR A 67 1.15 -5.29 5.37
C THR A 67 0.30 -4.65 4.28
N ALA A 68 -0.18 -3.44 4.54
CA ALA A 68 -0.74 -2.55 3.54
C ALA A 68 0.32 -2.33 2.44
N THR A 69 0.35 -3.23 1.46
CA THR A 69 1.01 -2.99 0.18
C THR A 69 -0.09 -2.38 -0.67
N THR A 70 -0.15 -1.06 -0.63
CA THR A 70 -0.94 -0.17 -1.49
C THR A 70 -0.45 -0.28 -2.96
N GLY A 71 -0.42 -1.52 -3.48
CA GLY A 71 0.36 -1.88 -4.65
C GLY A 71 -0.42 -2.13 -5.93
N ALA A 72 -1.69 -2.52 -5.87
CA ALA A 72 -2.37 -3.11 -7.05
C ALA A 72 -3.40 -2.25 -7.80
N ALA A 73 -3.92 -1.14 -7.24
CA ALA A 73 -4.87 -0.30 -7.99
C ALA A 73 -4.93 1.13 -7.46
N PHE A 74 -4.17 2.05 -8.06
CA PHE A 74 -4.44 3.48 -7.92
C PHE A 74 -4.79 4.04 -9.30
N ASP A 75 -5.96 3.65 -9.80
CA ASP A 75 -6.56 4.16 -11.05
C ASP A 75 -7.11 5.59 -10.86
N GLY A 76 -6.39 6.46 -10.16
CA GLY A 76 -6.91 7.73 -9.68
C GLY A 76 -7.56 7.68 -8.30
N VAL A 77 -7.27 8.68 -7.45
CA VAL A 77 -7.91 8.81 -6.13
C VAL A 77 -9.02 9.84 -6.20
N THR A 78 -10.25 9.46 -5.88
CA THR A 78 -11.34 10.43 -5.71
C THR A 78 -11.15 11.22 -4.42
N VAL A 79 -11.77 12.39 -4.33
CA VAL A 79 -11.71 13.26 -3.16
C VAL A 79 -12.12 12.54 -1.87
N ASP A 80 -13.22 11.79 -1.92
CA ASP A 80 -13.75 11.08 -0.75
C ASP A 80 -12.80 9.99 -0.30
N LYS A 81 -12.24 9.23 -1.26
CA LYS A 81 -11.28 8.18 -0.96
C LYS A 81 -9.98 8.75 -0.39
N PHE A 82 -9.51 9.86 -0.93
CA PHE A 82 -8.34 10.57 -0.41
C PHE A 82 -8.56 10.99 1.04
N LYS A 83 -9.70 11.63 1.34
CA LYS A 83 -10.03 12.08 2.71
C LYS A 83 -10.08 10.90 3.68
N GLN A 84 -10.69 9.79 3.27
CA GLN A 84 -10.77 8.58 4.06
C GLN A 84 -9.37 8.05 4.38
N LEU A 85 -8.60 7.70 3.34
CA LEU A 85 -7.26 7.12 3.50
C LEU A 85 -6.33 8.02 4.31
N TYR A 86 -6.37 9.33 4.06
CA TYR A 86 -5.59 10.31 4.82
C TYR A 86 -5.88 10.24 6.32
N ASN A 87 -7.15 10.23 6.71
CA ASN A 87 -7.53 10.18 8.12
C ASN A 87 -7.29 8.79 8.73
N ASP A 88 -7.46 7.72 7.97
CA ASP A 88 -7.22 6.34 8.40
C ASP A 88 -5.72 6.11 8.67
N ASP A 89 -4.83 6.59 7.79
CA ASP A 89 -3.37 6.53 7.98
C ASP A 89 -2.95 7.29 9.25
N LEU A 90 -3.54 8.45 9.52
CA LEU A 90 -3.31 9.20 10.74
C LEU A 90 -3.76 8.45 12.00
N GLU A 91 -4.85 7.67 11.93
CA GLU A 91 -5.30 6.83 13.04
C GLU A 91 -4.38 5.63 13.28
N GLY A 92 -3.88 5.01 12.20
CA GLY A 92 -2.85 3.98 12.30
C GLY A 92 -1.60 4.51 13.03
N ILE A 93 -1.18 5.73 12.69
CA ILE A 93 -0.07 6.41 13.38
C ILE A 93 -0.45 6.77 14.83
N ALA A 94 -1.68 7.20 15.10
CA ALA A 94 -2.12 7.49 16.47
C ALA A 94 -2.04 6.27 17.37
N THR A 95 -2.41 5.11 16.84
CA THR A 95 -2.31 3.82 17.51
C THR A 95 -0.86 3.45 17.84
N SER A 96 0.13 3.99 17.09
CA SER A 96 1.56 3.86 17.39
C SER A 96 2.09 4.81 18.48
N GLY A 97 1.23 5.61 19.11
CA GLY A 97 1.56 6.46 20.27
C GLY A 97 1.88 7.93 19.93
N LYS A 98 1.78 8.35 18.66
CA LYS A 98 1.93 9.76 18.25
C LYS A 98 0.57 10.47 18.20
N ALA A 99 0.40 11.62 18.84
CA ALA A 99 -0.85 12.37 18.74
C ALA A 99 -1.00 13.04 17.36
N THR A 100 -1.97 12.59 16.54
CA THR A 100 -2.19 13.11 15.16
C THR A 100 -3.53 13.85 14.99
N SER A 101 -4.30 14.03 16.07
CA SER A 101 -5.65 14.62 16.02
C SER A 101 -5.69 16.05 15.47
N THR A 102 -4.59 16.79 15.60
CA THR A 102 -4.43 18.19 15.17
C THR A 102 -4.31 18.36 13.66
N ILE A 103 -3.98 17.29 12.93
CA ILE A 103 -3.71 17.29 11.49
C ILE A 103 -4.76 16.53 10.66
N ARG A 104 -5.86 16.09 11.27
CA ARG A 104 -6.98 15.44 10.56
C ARG A 104 -7.73 16.43 9.68
N ILE A 105 -8.22 15.96 8.52
CA ILE A 105 -9.10 16.77 7.66
C ILE A 105 -10.46 16.91 8.33
N LYS A 106 -10.82 18.15 8.72
CA LYS A 106 -12.06 18.46 9.43
C LYS A 106 -13.22 18.74 8.49
N SER A 107 -12.95 19.45 7.40
CA SER A 107 -13.97 19.77 6.40
C SER A 107 -13.39 19.76 5.00
N VAL A 108 -14.27 19.47 4.04
CA VAL A 108 -13.97 19.50 2.62
C VAL A 108 -14.96 20.46 1.97
N LYS A 109 -14.45 21.41 1.19
CA LYS A 109 -15.27 22.35 0.44
C LYS A 109 -15.02 22.13 -1.05
N GLN A 110 -16.08 21.80 -1.78
CA GLN A 110 -16.03 21.54 -3.20
C GLN A 110 -16.41 22.81 -3.98
N GLY A 111 -15.62 23.14 -4.99
CA GLY A 111 -15.89 24.16 -5.99
C GLY A 111 -15.78 23.59 -7.40
N ASN A 112 -15.84 24.46 -8.41
CA ASN A 112 -15.67 24.03 -9.80
C ASN A 112 -14.26 23.49 -10.02
N ASN A 113 -14.17 22.16 -10.24
CA ASN A 113 -12.95 21.38 -10.48
C ASN A 113 -11.85 21.54 -9.42
N THR A 114 -12.19 22.10 -8.25
CA THR A 114 -11.24 22.32 -7.16
C THR A 114 -11.88 21.98 -5.83
N VAL A 115 -11.08 21.43 -4.94
CA VAL A 115 -11.52 20.96 -3.63
C VAL A 115 -10.55 21.48 -2.59
N GLU A 116 -11.07 22.07 -1.52
CA GLU A 116 -10.27 22.57 -0.41
C GLU A 116 -10.43 21.65 0.80
N PHE A 117 -9.31 21.20 1.36
CA PHE A 117 -9.23 20.41 2.58
C PHE A 117 -8.81 21.33 3.73
N ALA A 118 -9.69 21.52 4.70
CA ALA A 118 -9.39 22.30 5.90
C ALA A 118 -9.01 21.37 7.06
N ILE A 119 -7.83 21.58 7.62
CA ILE A 119 -7.25 20.78 8.70
C ILE A 119 -7.16 21.64 9.96
N ASN A 120 -6.38 22.73 9.88
CA ASN A 120 -6.29 23.75 10.92
C ASN A 120 -5.82 25.09 10.31
N SER A 121 -5.57 26.11 11.13
CA SER A 121 -5.16 27.44 10.65
C SER A 121 -3.78 27.46 9.96
N SER A 122 -2.97 26.45 10.20
CA SER A 122 -1.58 26.37 9.76
C SER A 122 -1.35 25.34 8.66
N VAL A 123 -2.32 24.48 8.37
CA VAL A 123 -2.23 23.41 7.38
C VAL A 123 -3.51 23.36 6.56
N ASN A 124 -3.37 23.42 5.24
CA ASN A 124 -4.48 23.34 4.29
C ASN A 124 -4.08 22.64 3.00
N GLY A 125 -5.03 21.92 2.41
CA GLY A 125 -4.88 21.25 1.12
C GLY A 125 -5.80 21.85 0.07
N ARG A 126 -5.37 21.86 -1.18
CA ARG A 126 -6.21 22.17 -2.34
C ARG A 126 -5.95 21.17 -3.46
N ALA A 127 -6.95 20.38 -3.81
CA ALA A 127 -6.90 19.52 -4.99
C ALA A 127 -7.53 20.19 -6.21
N ARG A 128 -6.99 19.89 -7.38
CA ARG A 128 -7.70 19.97 -8.66
C ARG A 128 -8.22 18.58 -8.99
N VAL A 129 -9.46 18.51 -9.47
CA VAL A 129 -10.07 17.25 -9.89
C VAL A 129 -10.31 17.25 -11.39
N ASP A 130 -10.17 16.08 -12.00
CA ASP A 130 -10.56 15.86 -13.38
C ASP A 130 -12.08 15.68 -13.53
N LYS A 131 -12.50 15.44 -14.77
CA LYS A 131 -13.89 15.19 -15.18
C LYS A 131 -14.51 13.95 -14.50
N ASP A 132 -13.70 13.02 -14.03
CA ASP A 132 -14.13 11.79 -13.35
C ASP A 132 -14.09 11.96 -11.81
N GLY A 133 -13.77 13.17 -11.32
CA GLY A 133 -13.68 13.49 -9.90
C GLY A 133 -12.41 12.97 -9.21
N LYS A 134 -11.43 12.50 -9.99
CA LYS A 134 -10.13 12.02 -9.50
C LYS A 134 -9.20 13.21 -9.30
N ILE A 135 -8.34 13.14 -8.28
CA ILE A 135 -7.37 14.18 -7.95
C ILE A 135 -6.28 14.20 -9.02
N SER A 136 -6.24 15.24 -9.85
CA SER A 136 -5.20 15.41 -10.88
C SER A 136 -3.96 16.13 -10.34
N GLU A 137 -4.16 17.01 -9.36
CA GLU A 137 -3.09 17.76 -8.69
C GLU A 137 -3.51 18.02 -7.24
N LEU A 138 -2.57 17.97 -6.31
CA LEU A 138 -2.80 18.32 -4.91
C LEU A 138 -1.74 19.28 -4.41
N LEU A 139 -2.17 20.43 -3.91
CA LEU A 139 -1.31 21.43 -3.28
C LEU A 139 -1.55 21.43 -1.77
N TRP A 140 -0.58 20.95 -1.01
CA TRP A 140 -0.57 20.96 0.45
C TRP A 140 0.29 22.11 0.96
N ARG A 141 -0.25 22.94 1.85
CA ARG A 141 0.44 24.13 2.36
C ARG A 141 0.49 24.12 3.87
N VAL A 142 1.64 24.56 4.39
CA VAL A 142 1.93 24.68 5.81
C VAL A 142 2.51 26.06 6.06
N SER A 143 1.85 26.88 6.87
CA SER A 143 2.34 28.23 7.22
C SER A 143 3.29 28.22 8.43
N LYS A 144 3.24 27.20 9.27
CA LYS A 144 4.13 27.04 10.43
C LYS A 144 4.71 25.62 10.47
N PRO A 145 5.82 25.36 9.76
CA PRO A 145 6.38 24.02 9.68
C PRO A 145 6.89 23.53 11.05
N ASN A 146 6.42 22.37 11.44
CA ASN A 146 6.77 21.58 12.62
C ASN A 146 6.58 20.08 12.30
N SER A 147 6.99 19.19 13.21
CA SER A 147 6.94 17.75 12.97
C SER A 147 5.54 17.25 12.54
N ASP A 148 4.46 17.72 13.17
CA ASP A 148 3.09 17.31 12.84
C ASP A 148 2.67 17.76 11.44
N SER A 149 3.00 19.00 11.07
CA SER A 149 2.65 19.54 9.75
C SER A 149 3.47 18.93 8.61
N LEU A 150 4.72 18.51 8.86
CA LEU A 150 5.52 17.75 7.89
C LEU A 150 5.02 16.32 7.77
N LEU A 151 4.61 15.70 8.88
CA LEU A 151 3.90 14.43 8.86
C LEU A 151 2.61 14.52 8.04
N SER A 152 1.84 15.60 8.20
CA SER A 152 0.64 15.86 7.41
C SER A 152 0.91 15.90 5.90
N MET A 153 2.01 16.52 5.47
CA MET A 153 2.45 16.51 4.07
C MET A 153 2.88 15.12 3.60
N ALA A 154 3.62 14.38 4.42
CA ALA A 154 4.10 13.04 4.08
C ALA A 154 2.95 12.04 3.91
N VAL A 155 1.92 12.10 4.77
CA VAL A 155 0.71 11.27 4.62
C VAL A 155 -0.03 11.63 3.32
N ALA A 156 -0.11 12.92 2.95
CA ALA A 156 -0.73 13.30 1.67
C ALA A 156 0.02 12.72 0.46
N VAL A 157 1.35 12.58 0.53
CA VAL A 157 2.15 11.87 -0.48
C VAL A 157 1.82 10.39 -0.51
N GLU A 158 1.86 9.71 0.64
CA GLU A 158 1.64 8.27 0.73
C GLU A 158 0.25 7.84 0.24
N VAL A 159 -0.79 8.64 0.51
CA VAL A 159 -2.16 8.36 0.02
C VAL A 159 -2.23 8.39 -1.50
N LEU A 160 -1.51 9.29 -2.17
CA LEU A 160 -1.50 9.42 -3.63
C LEU A 160 -0.43 8.55 -4.29
N ASP A 161 0.60 8.19 -3.53
CA ASP A 161 1.71 7.37 -3.94
C ASP A 161 2.21 6.52 -2.79
N ALA A 162 1.50 5.43 -2.65
CA ALA A 162 1.81 4.25 -1.89
C ALA A 162 3.26 3.73 -1.95
N SER A 163 3.97 4.02 -3.05
CA SER A 163 5.35 3.53 -3.23
C SER A 163 6.38 4.45 -2.58
N SER A 164 5.97 5.64 -2.14
CA SER A 164 6.80 6.57 -1.39
C SER A 164 6.93 6.13 0.06
N GLU A 165 8.17 5.98 0.52
CA GLU A 165 8.44 5.78 1.95
C GLU A 165 8.24 7.09 2.72
N ARG A 166 7.29 7.09 3.66
CA ARG A 166 6.93 8.25 4.47
C ARG A 166 8.14 8.91 5.15
N ASP A 167 9.04 8.11 5.74
CA ASP A 167 10.21 8.62 6.46
C ASP A 167 11.19 9.34 5.53
N THR A 168 11.35 8.84 4.30
CA THR A 168 12.17 9.47 3.27
C THR A 168 11.58 10.83 2.86
N VAL A 169 10.26 10.91 2.69
CA VAL A 169 9.56 12.17 2.39
C VAL A 169 9.71 13.17 3.54
N ILE A 170 9.55 12.73 4.79
CA ILE A 170 9.75 13.58 5.98
C ILE A 170 11.18 14.13 6.01
N ALA A 171 12.19 13.28 5.80
CA ALA A 171 13.59 13.71 5.81
C ALA A 171 13.88 14.78 4.74
N GLN A 172 13.32 14.62 3.53
CA GLN A 172 13.44 15.62 2.47
C GLN A 172 12.74 16.94 2.84
N LEU A 173 11.52 16.87 3.36
CA LEU A 173 10.77 18.04 3.81
C LEU A 173 11.50 18.78 4.93
N GLU A 174 12.06 18.05 5.90
CA GLU A 174 12.87 18.63 6.97
C GLU A 174 14.12 19.32 6.45
N GLN A 175 14.81 18.73 5.47
CA GLN A 175 15.99 19.33 4.85
C GLN A 175 15.63 20.69 4.23
N ILE A 176 14.48 20.81 3.58
CA ILE A 176 14.01 22.05 2.95
C ILE A 176 13.59 23.09 4.00
N VAL A 177 12.98 22.65 5.09
CA VAL A 177 12.63 23.53 6.22
C VAL A 177 13.88 24.06 6.93
N LYS A 178 14.95 23.27 7.01
CA LYS A 178 16.19 23.62 7.73
C LYS A 178 17.23 24.33 6.87
N SER A 179 17.24 24.08 5.55
CA SER A 179 18.23 24.65 4.64
C SER A 179 17.80 25.99 4.05
N ASP A 180 18.77 26.68 3.42
CA ASP A 180 18.53 27.84 2.56
C ASP A 180 17.88 27.47 1.21
N MET A 181 17.66 26.16 0.95
CA MET A 181 17.00 25.73 -0.28
C MET A 181 15.54 26.14 -0.28
N GLN A 182 15.20 27.05 -1.18
CA GLN A 182 13.83 27.52 -1.34
C GLN A 182 12.95 26.52 -2.09
N LYS A 183 13.54 25.55 -2.81
CA LYS A 183 12.83 24.66 -3.73
C LYS A 183 13.55 23.31 -3.81
N ALA A 184 12.77 22.23 -3.88
CA ALA A 184 13.26 20.90 -4.21
C ALA A 184 12.21 20.16 -5.02
N GLU A 185 12.67 19.23 -5.85
CA GLU A 185 11.81 18.32 -6.59
C GLU A 185 12.27 16.89 -6.37
N PHE A 186 11.30 15.98 -6.32
CA PHE A 186 11.58 14.56 -6.39
C PHE A 186 10.50 13.88 -7.23
N LYS A 187 10.86 12.77 -7.85
CA LYS A 187 9.97 12.00 -8.70
C LYS A 187 9.96 10.56 -8.23
N THR A 188 8.79 9.95 -8.29
CA THR A 188 8.61 8.53 -8.06
C THR A 188 8.00 7.91 -9.30
N LYS A 189 7.72 6.60 -9.25
CA LYS A 189 6.99 5.93 -10.33
C LYS A 189 5.56 6.45 -10.48
N ARG A 190 4.96 6.99 -9.41
CA ARG A 190 3.52 7.33 -9.34
C ARG A 190 3.24 8.81 -9.10
N GLY A 191 4.26 9.67 -9.07
CA GLY A 191 4.03 11.10 -8.92
C GLY A 191 5.25 11.96 -9.18
N GLU A 192 4.98 13.24 -9.40
CA GLU A 192 5.97 14.31 -9.35
C GLU A 192 5.66 15.21 -8.16
N TYR A 193 6.71 15.51 -7.39
CA TYR A 193 6.60 16.25 -6.15
C TYR A 193 7.48 17.49 -6.24
N TYR A 194 6.87 18.62 -5.96
CA TYR A 194 7.56 19.89 -5.91
C TYR A 194 7.32 20.55 -4.56
N VAL A 195 8.40 20.73 -3.82
CA VAL A 195 8.38 21.39 -2.52
C VAL A 195 9.00 22.76 -2.67
N SER A 196 8.38 23.76 -2.08
CA SER A 196 8.93 25.11 -2.00
C SER A 196 8.73 25.71 -0.63
N ARG A 197 9.68 26.55 -0.22
CA ARG A 197 9.65 27.36 0.98
C ARG A 197 9.75 28.83 0.60
N ASP A 198 8.79 29.64 1.05
CA ASP A 198 8.83 31.08 0.82
C ASP A 198 9.68 31.81 1.89
N LYS A 199 9.90 33.11 1.68
CA LYS A 199 10.68 33.96 2.60
C LYS A 199 10.03 34.10 3.99
N SER A 200 8.73 33.85 4.11
CA SER A 200 7.99 33.86 5.37
C SER A 200 8.10 32.52 6.11
N GLY A 201 8.76 31.53 5.50
CA GLY A 201 8.91 30.19 6.05
C GLY A 201 7.72 29.26 5.76
N HIS A 202 6.76 29.67 4.92
CA HIS A 202 5.67 28.79 4.51
C HIS A 202 6.20 27.73 3.56
N VAL A 203 5.76 26.49 3.77
CA VAL A 203 6.10 25.35 2.93
C VAL A 203 4.89 24.97 2.09
N SER A 204 5.10 24.79 0.79
CA SER A 204 4.11 24.28 -0.15
C SER A 204 4.64 23.02 -0.82
N LEU A 205 3.85 21.95 -0.79
CA LEU A 205 4.09 20.70 -1.49
C LEU A 205 3.03 20.55 -2.58
N LEU A 206 3.45 20.57 -3.83
CA LEU A 206 2.63 20.22 -4.98
C LEU A 206 2.90 18.75 -5.33
N ILE A 207 1.81 17.98 -5.44
CA ILE A 207 1.80 16.57 -5.80
C ILE A 207 1.03 16.46 -7.12
N THR A 208 1.68 15.91 -8.14
CA THR A 208 1.04 15.60 -9.43
C THR A 208 1.10 14.09 -9.61
N PRO A 209 0.02 13.36 -9.26
CA PRO A 209 -0.04 11.92 -9.44
C PRO A 209 0.13 11.52 -10.92
N LYS A 210 0.78 10.39 -11.14
CA LYS A 210 0.88 9.73 -12.44
C LYS A 210 0.09 8.43 -12.34
N TYR A 211 -1.13 8.47 -12.87
CA TYR A 211 -2.02 7.32 -13.04
C TYR A 211 -1.74 6.62 -14.36
#